data_AF-A0A2V2SUQ2-F1
#
_entry.id   AF-A0A2V2SUQ2-F1
#
_cell.length_a   1.000
_cell.length_b   1.000
_cell.length_c   1.000
_cell.angle_alpha   90.00
_cell.angle_beta   90.00
_cell.angle_gamma   90.00
#
_symmetry.space_group_name_H-M   'P 1'
#
loop_
_entity.id
_entity.type
_entity.pdbx_description
1 polymer ?
#
loop_
_entity_poly.entity_id
_entity_poly.type
_entity_poly.pdbx_seq_one_letter_code
_entity_poly.pdbx_strand_id
1 'polypeptide(L)'
;RARSSVVLSGADTVLLDAARLTVRPDELGLDAEQTALAAARQPLRVLVDGRLRVPLGAAFYQAGPALVASCAERDGFAGEGRELLVLPGADGHVDLAKLLAELGARGANEVLVEAGPRLAGAFARLGLVDEYLIFIAPKLLGSSARPLLELPLEKMAEARALKIDDIRAVGDDWLVTARPV
;
A
#
# COMPACT_ATOMS: atom_id res chain seq x y z
N ARG A 1 -3.46 8.79 -3.74
CA ARG A 1 -4.61 7.85 -3.87
C ARG A 1 -5.41 8.05 -5.15
N ALA A 2 -6.12 9.18 -5.37
CA ALA A 2 -7.06 9.32 -6.50
C ALA A 2 -6.44 9.16 -7.90
N ARG A 3 -5.17 9.51 -8.06
CA ARG A 3 -4.41 9.31 -9.30
C ARG A 3 -4.09 7.83 -9.59
N SER A 4 -3.94 7.02 -8.53
CA SER A 4 -3.40 5.67 -8.63
C SER A 4 -4.45 4.70 -9.18
N SER A 5 -4.01 3.69 -9.94
CA SER A 5 -4.91 2.65 -10.44
C SER A 5 -5.28 1.67 -9.32
N VAL A 6 -4.32 1.42 -8.43
CA VAL A 6 -4.44 0.51 -7.30
C VAL A 6 -3.94 1.20 -6.03
N VAL A 7 -4.63 0.94 -4.91
CA VAL A 7 -4.09 1.17 -3.55
C VAL A 7 -3.91 -0.19 -2.89
N LEU A 8 -2.67 -0.52 -2.55
CA LEU A 8 -2.25 -1.79 -1.99
C LEU A 8 -1.85 -1.61 -0.52
N SER A 9 -2.34 -2.49 0.35
CA SER A 9 -1.97 -2.47 1.78
C SER A 9 -1.83 -3.88 2.36
N GLY A 10 -1.29 -3.95 3.57
CA GLY A 10 -1.15 -5.20 4.32
C GLY A 10 -2.27 -5.39 5.35
N ALA A 11 -2.54 -6.64 5.70
CA ALA A 11 -3.51 -6.98 6.73
C ALA A 11 -3.29 -6.28 8.08
N ASP A 12 -2.04 -6.05 8.49
CA ASP A 12 -1.74 -5.40 9.77
C ASP A 12 -2.27 -3.95 9.79
N THR A 13 -2.16 -3.21 8.68
CA THR A 13 -2.70 -1.85 8.55
C THR A 13 -4.24 -1.85 8.64
N VAL A 14 -4.91 -2.80 7.99
CA VAL A 14 -6.38 -2.90 8.08
C VAL A 14 -6.83 -3.27 9.49
N LEU A 15 -6.13 -4.20 10.15
CA LEU A 15 -6.48 -4.67 11.49
C LEU A 15 -6.23 -3.62 12.59
N LEU A 16 -5.12 -2.88 12.49
CA LEU A 16 -4.73 -1.92 13.52
C LEU A 16 -5.40 -0.56 13.34
N ASP A 17 -5.57 -0.12 12.09
CA ASP A 17 -5.98 1.26 11.78
C ASP A 17 -7.42 1.35 11.25
N ALA A 18 -8.14 0.22 11.16
CA ALA A 18 -9.47 0.12 10.55
C ALA A 18 -9.53 0.78 9.14
N ALA A 19 -8.45 0.64 8.38
CA ALA A 19 -8.24 1.35 7.12
C ALA A 19 -9.29 0.98 6.06
N ARG A 20 -9.86 1.99 5.41
CA ARG A 20 -10.85 1.82 4.31
C ARG A 20 -10.22 1.90 2.92
N LEU A 21 -9.10 2.61 2.80
CA LEU A 21 -8.31 2.79 1.57
C LEU A 21 -9.13 3.34 0.37
N THR A 22 -10.11 4.20 0.63
CA THR A 22 -10.92 4.87 -0.38
C THR A 22 -10.46 6.31 -0.63
N VAL A 23 -10.84 6.85 -1.78
CA VAL A 23 -10.75 8.28 -2.08
C VAL A 23 -12.01 8.96 -1.54
N ARG A 24 -11.83 10.03 -0.76
CA ARG A 24 -12.92 10.83 -0.18
C ARG A 24 -12.99 12.17 -0.89
N PRO A 25 -14.03 12.43 -1.70
CA PRO A 25 -14.11 13.65 -2.52
C PRO A 25 -14.00 14.93 -1.69
N ASP A 26 -14.62 14.94 -0.50
CA ASP A 26 -14.66 16.12 0.38
C ASP A 26 -13.28 16.50 0.97
N GLU A 27 -12.30 15.60 0.90
CA GLU A 27 -10.94 15.81 1.41
C GLU A 27 -9.94 16.24 0.31
N LEU A 28 -10.38 16.35 -0.95
CA LEU A 28 -9.47 16.62 -2.08
C LEU A 28 -9.01 18.07 -2.15
N GLY A 29 -9.80 19.02 -1.64
CA GLY A 29 -9.49 20.46 -1.73
C GLY A 29 -9.41 20.97 -3.16
N LEU A 30 -10.06 20.29 -4.11
CA LEU A 30 -10.11 20.63 -5.53
C LEU A 30 -11.41 21.37 -5.86
N ASP A 31 -11.49 21.98 -7.03
CA ASP A 31 -12.75 22.52 -7.53
C ASP A 31 -13.77 21.39 -7.83
N ALA A 32 -15.02 21.77 -8.10
CA ALA A 32 -16.11 20.80 -8.27
C ALA A 32 -15.89 19.87 -9.48
N GLU A 33 -15.33 20.38 -10.58
CA GLU A 33 -15.09 19.60 -11.80
C GLU A 33 -13.97 18.58 -11.57
N GLN A 34 -12.86 19.01 -10.99
CA GLN A 34 -11.73 18.16 -10.64
C GLN A 34 -12.09 17.13 -9.57
N THR A 35 -12.91 17.52 -8.58
CA THR A 35 -13.41 16.61 -7.55
C THR A 35 -14.28 15.52 -8.18
N ALA A 36 -15.20 15.89 -9.08
CA ALA A 36 -16.03 14.92 -9.79
C ALA A 36 -15.17 13.96 -10.62
N LEU A 37 -14.16 14.47 -11.33
CA LEU A 37 -13.23 13.64 -12.11
C LEU A 37 -12.44 12.67 -11.22
N ALA A 38 -11.88 13.14 -10.11
CA ALA A 38 -11.12 12.32 -9.17
C ALA A 38 -11.98 11.28 -8.44
N ALA A 39 -13.26 11.58 -8.23
CA ALA A 39 -14.23 10.69 -7.61
C ALA A 39 -14.86 9.70 -8.60
N ALA A 40 -14.79 9.97 -9.91
CA ALA A 40 -15.43 9.16 -10.96
C ALA A 40 -14.96 7.70 -10.97
N ARG A 41 -13.73 7.45 -10.50
CA ARG A 41 -13.16 6.10 -10.40
C ARG A 41 -12.44 5.92 -9.07
N GLN A 42 -12.93 5.01 -8.24
CA GLN A 42 -12.18 4.54 -7.08
C GLN A 42 -11.02 3.63 -7.53
N PRO A 43 -9.84 3.74 -6.91
CA PRO A 43 -8.75 2.81 -7.18
C PRO A 43 -9.16 1.40 -6.78
N LEU A 44 -8.64 0.38 -7.51
CA LEU A 44 -8.77 -1.00 -7.06
C LEU A 44 -8.05 -1.15 -5.72
N ARG A 45 -8.74 -1.64 -4.71
CA ARG A 45 -8.17 -1.85 -3.38
C ARG A 45 -7.63 -3.27 -3.29
N VAL A 46 -6.34 -3.38 -3.03
CA VAL A 46 -5.64 -4.66 -2.92
C VAL A 46 -5.17 -4.88 -1.50
N LEU A 47 -5.54 -6.00 -0.91
CA LEU A 47 -5.11 -6.41 0.42
C LEU A 47 -4.14 -7.59 0.31
N VAL A 48 -2.94 -7.44 0.85
CA VAL A 48 -1.98 -8.53 1.03
C VAL A 48 -2.23 -9.16 2.41
N ASP A 49 -2.81 -10.36 2.40
CA ASP A 49 -3.12 -11.13 3.60
C ASP A 49 -2.87 -12.61 3.38
N GLY A 50 -1.61 -13.03 3.57
CA GLY A 50 -1.18 -14.41 3.29
C GLY A 50 -1.94 -15.52 4.02
N ARG A 51 -2.65 -15.19 5.11
CA ARG A 51 -3.40 -16.15 5.93
C ARG A 51 -4.89 -15.79 6.10
N LEU A 52 -5.41 -14.84 5.31
CA LEU A 52 -6.81 -14.41 5.38
C LEU A 52 -7.28 -14.04 6.80
N ARG A 53 -6.42 -13.31 7.53
CA ARG A 53 -6.61 -12.86 8.91
C ARG A 53 -7.67 -11.77 9.05
N VAL A 54 -7.86 -10.91 8.04
CA VAL A 54 -8.81 -9.79 8.13
C VAL A 54 -10.25 -10.32 8.14
N PRO A 55 -11.05 -10.06 9.19
CA PRO A 55 -12.44 -10.51 9.25
C PRO A 55 -13.27 -9.90 8.12
N LEU A 56 -14.19 -10.70 7.56
CA LEU A 56 -15.06 -10.24 6.46
C LEU A 56 -15.98 -9.06 6.84
N GLY A 57 -16.21 -8.84 8.15
CA GLY A 57 -16.94 -7.68 8.68
C GLY A 57 -16.09 -6.41 8.88
N ALA A 58 -14.80 -6.42 8.53
CA ALA A 58 -13.94 -5.24 8.71
C ALA A 58 -14.38 -4.06 7.82
N ALA A 59 -14.13 -2.84 8.30
CA ALA A 59 -14.47 -1.60 7.59
C ALA A 59 -13.89 -1.54 6.16
N PHE A 60 -12.76 -2.22 5.93
CA PHE A 60 -12.16 -2.38 4.60
C PHE A 60 -13.12 -3.02 3.60
N TYR A 61 -13.72 -4.18 3.94
CA TYR A 61 -14.65 -4.89 3.05
C TYR A 61 -16.00 -4.19 2.94
N GLN A 62 -16.45 -3.51 4.00
CA GLN A 62 -17.67 -2.71 3.96
C GLN A 62 -17.55 -1.47 3.06
N ALA A 63 -16.32 -0.98 2.82
CA ALA A 63 -16.07 0.19 2.00
C ALA A 63 -16.08 -0.08 0.48
N GLY A 64 -16.43 -1.30 0.04
CA GLY A 64 -16.68 -1.64 -1.36
C GLY A 64 -15.94 -2.90 -1.84
N PRO A 65 -15.80 -3.07 -3.17
CA PRO A 65 -15.05 -4.20 -3.74
C PRO A 65 -13.55 -4.16 -3.41
N ALA A 66 -12.95 -5.33 -3.28
CA ALA A 66 -11.52 -5.48 -3.00
C ALA A 66 -10.97 -6.79 -3.56
N LEU A 67 -9.72 -6.74 -4.02
CA LEU A 67 -8.92 -7.91 -4.37
C LEU A 67 -8.04 -8.29 -3.17
N VAL A 68 -8.02 -9.56 -2.81
CA VAL A 68 -7.19 -10.07 -1.70
C VAL A 68 -6.17 -11.04 -2.25
N ALA A 69 -4.89 -10.71 -2.07
CA ALA A 69 -3.78 -11.57 -2.39
C ALA A 69 -3.41 -12.41 -1.15
N SER A 70 -3.39 -13.73 -1.30
CA SER A 70 -3.22 -14.68 -0.20
C SER A 70 -2.31 -15.84 -0.59
N CYS A 71 -1.75 -16.54 0.40
CA CYS A 71 -1.07 -17.82 0.21
C CYS A 71 -2.01 -19.00 0.44
N ALA A 72 -3.15 -18.75 1.10
CA ALA A 72 -4.14 -19.74 1.46
C ALA A 72 -5.42 -19.57 0.65
N GLU A 73 -6.04 -20.70 0.33
CA GLU A 73 -7.41 -20.77 -0.17
C GLU A 73 -8.41 -20.78 0.98
N ARG A 74 -9.62 -20.30 0.71
CA ARG A 74 -10.75 -20.41 1.63
C ARG A 74 -12.04 -20.49 0.84
N ASP A 75 -12.72 -21.62 0.97
CA ASP A 75 -14.05 -21.81 0.37
C ASP A 75 -15.01 -20.71 0.82
N GLY A 76 -15.74 -20.16 -0.15
CA GLY A 76 -16.71 -19.08 0.10
C GLY A 76 -16.09 -17.73 0.47
N PHE A 77 -14.77 -17.54 0.32
CA PHE A 77 -14.17 -16.21 0.51
C PHE A 77 -14.61 -15.22 -0.58
N ALA A 78 -14.59 -15.68 -1.84
CA ALA A 78 -15.05 -14.90 -2.97
C ALA A 78 -16.57 -14.68 -2.89
N GLY A 79 -17.02 -13.46 -3.15
CA GLY A 79 -18.42 -13.07 -3.10
C GLY A 79 -18.61 -11.61 -2.70
N GLU A 80 -19.75 -11.00 -3.04
CA GLU A 80 -20.10 -9.59 -2.76
C GLU A 80 -18.91 -8.61 -2.87
N GLY A 81 -18.35 -8.48 -4.07
CA GLY A 81 -17.26 -7.53 -4.35
C GLY A 81 -15.88 -7.95 -3.84
N ARG A 82 -15.73 -9.11 -3.21
CA ARG A 82 -14.42 -9.66 -2.82
C ARG A 82 -13.94 -10.67 -3.84
N GLU A 83 -12.70 -10.49 -4.28
CA GLU A 83 -11.99 -11.43 -5.14
C GLU A 83 -10.79 -11.98 -4.38
N LEU A 84 -10.51 -13.28 -4.53
CA LEU A 84 -9.33 -13.93 -3.95
C LEU A 84 -8.35 -14.30 -5.06
N LEU A 85 -7.10 -13.90 -4.88
CA LEU A 85 -5.98 -14.24 -5.74
C LEU A 85 -4.94 -14.99 -4.93
N VAL A 86 -4.72 -16.25 -5.28
CA VAL A 86 -3.84 -17.17 -4.55
C VAL A 86 -2.46 -17.14 -5.18
N LEU A 87 -1.51 -16.49 -4.51
CA LEU A 87 -0.14 -16.27 -4.99
C LEU A 87 0.87 -16.64 -3.89
N PRO A 88 1.05 -17.93 -3.59
CA PRO A 88 2.02 -18.35 -2.60
C PRO A 88 3.43 -18.02 -3.09
N GLY A 89 4.18 -17.32 -2.23
CA GLY A 89 5.61 -17.06 -2.36
C GLY A 89 6.41 -17.85 -1.32
N ALA A 90 7.58 -17.32 -0.96
CA ALA A 90 8.46 -17.92 0.05
C ALA A 90 7.94 -17.69 1.48
N ASP A 91 8.26 -18.61 2.39
CA ASP A 91 8.06 -18.48 3.85
C ASP A 91 6.62 -18.14 4.28
N GLY A 92 5.62 -18.58 3.50
CA GLY A 92 4.21 -18.31 3.78
C GLY A 92 3.79 -16.86 3.50
N HIS A 93 4.60 -16.11 2.76
CA HIS A 93 4.29 -14.77 2.27
C HIS A 93 3.83 -14.79 0.81
N VAL A 94 3.02 -13.79 0.44
CA VAL A 94 2.51 -13.63 -0.92
C VAL A 94 3.67 -13.27 -1.86
N ASP A 95 3.68 -13.84 -3.06
CA ASP A 95 4.61 -13.48 -4.12
C ASP A 95 4.27 -12.09 -4.68
N LEU A 96 4.96 -11.06 -4.19
CA LEU A 96 4.70 -9.67 -4.54
C LEU A 96 5.02 -9.36 -6.02
N ALA A 97 6.00 -10.04 -6.61
CA ALA A 97 6.34 -9.83 -8.02
C ALA A 97 5.24 -10.36 -8.93
N LYS A 98 4.71 -11.57 -8.64
CA LYS A 98 3.54 -12.09 -9.36
C LYS A 98 2.29 -11.25 -9.13
N LEU A 99 2.10 -10.73 -7.93
CA LEU A 99 0.99 -9.82 -7.64
C LEU A 99 1.06 -8.58 -8.53
N LEU A 100 2.22 -7.93 -8.63
CA LEU A 100 2.40 -6.77 -9.51
C LEU A 100 2.20 -7.14 -10.99
N ALA A 101 2.67 -8.31 -11.44
CA ALA A 101 2.46 -8.77 -12.80
C ALA A 101 0.96 -8.98 -13.12
N GLU A 102 0.21 -9.59 -12.20
CA GLU A 102 -1.24 -9.79 -12.34
C GLU A 102 -1.99 -8.44 -12.36
N LEU A 103 -1.60 -7.50 -11.49
CA LEU A 103 -2.16 -6.14 -11.51
C LEU A 103 -1.86 -5.42 -12.84
N GLY A 104 -0.66 -5.57 -13.37
CA GLY A 104 -0.29 -5.05 -14.69
C GLY A 104 -1.12 -5.66 -15.82
N ALA A 105 -1.35 -6.98 -15.78
CA ALA A 105 -2.21 -7.67 -16.74
C ALA A 105 -3.68 -7.18 -16.70
N ARG A 106 -4.13 -6.69 -15.53
CA ARG A 106 -5.44 -6.04 -15.34
C ARG A 106 -5.46 -4.56 -15.74
N GLY A 107 -4.36 -4.04 -16.30
CA GLY A 107 -4.25 -2.65 -16.75
C GLY A 107 -3.95 -1.64 -15.64
N ALA A 108 -3.45 -2.09 -14.48
CA ALA A 108 -2.99 -1.16 -13.44
C ALA A 108 -1.68 -0.50 -13.86
N ASN A 109 -1.72 0.83 -14.07
CA ASN A 109 -0.55 1.61 -14.47
C ASN A 109 0.26 2.12 -13.27
N GLU A 110 -0.40 2.41 -12.16
CA GLU A 110 0.22 2.97 -10.95
C GLU A 110 -0.34 2.26 -9.72
N VAL A 111 0.56 1.66 -8.93
CA VAL A 111 0.24 0.97 -7.68
C VAL A 111 0.80 1.79 -6.52
N LEU A 112 -0.09 2.34 -5.70
CA LEU A 112 0.29 3.03 -4.48
C LEU A 112 0.31 2.04 -3.31
N VAL A 113 1.49 1.82 -2.72
CA VAL A 113 1.63 0.95 -1.54
C VAL A 113 1.51 1.78 -0.27
N GLU A 114 0.44 1.58 0.48
CA GLU A 114 0.21 2.20 1.79
C GLU A 114 0.19 1.12 2.86
N ALA A 115 1.35 0.84 3.45
CA ALA A 115 1.48 -0.26 4.39
C ALA A 115 2.48 0.03 5.51
N GLY A 116 2.39 -0.77 6.58
CA GLY A 116 3.38 -0.77 7.65
C GLY A 116 4.77 -1.27 7.21
N PRO A 117 5.76 -1.19 8.11
CA PRO A 117 7.17 -1.36 7.79
C PRO A 117 7.52 -2.73 7.21
N ARG A 118 6.80 -3.79 7.60
CA ARG A 118 7.03 -5.14 7.08
C ARG A 118 6.75 -5.27 5.59
N LEU A 119 5.58 -4.81 5.13
CA LEU A 119 5.21 -4.93 3.72
C LEU A 119 5.99 -3.93 2.87
N ALA A 120 6.09 -2.67 3.31
CA ALA A 120 6.89 -1.66 2.62
C ALA A 120 8.38 -2.08 2.54
N GLY A 121 8.93 -2.64 3.62
CA GLY A 121 10.29 -3.20 3.64
C GLY A 121 10.47 -4.41 2.71
N ALA A 122 9.43 -5.24 2.52
CA ALA A 122 9.46 -6.33 1.55
C ALA A 122 9.48 -5.82 0.10
N PHE A 123 8.65 -4.84 -0.25
CA PHE A 123 8.68 -4.17 -1.56
C PHE A 123 10.04 -3.56 -1.84
N ALA A 124 10.58 -2.81 -0.87
CA ALA A 124 11.91 -2.25 -0.96
C ALA A 124 12.93 -3.37 -1.20
N ARG A 125 13.04 -4.37 -0.30
CA ARG A 125 14.01 -5.47 -0.40
C ARG A 125 13.99 -6.19 -1.76
N LEU A 126 12.81 -6.42 -2.32
CA LEU A 126 12.63 -7.08 -3.61
C LEU A 126 12.94 -6.18 -4.83
N GLY A 127 13.25 -4.90 -4.62
CA GLY A 127 13.52 -3.95 -5.70
C GLY A 127 12.27 -3.58 -6.50
N LEU A 128 11.10 -3.64 -5.87
CA LEU A 128 9.79 -3.44 -6.51
C LEU A 128 9.24 -2.01 -6.31
N VAL A 129 10.08 -1.08 -5.86
CA VAL A 129 9.68 0.32 -5.62
C VAL A 129 10.37 1.20 -6.64
N ASP A 130 9.60 1.90 -7.46
CA ASP A 130 10.12 2.87 -8.41
C ASP A 130 10.31 4.26 -7.79
N GLU A 131 9.40 4.67 -6.90
CA GLU A 131 9.39 6.00 -6.25
C GLU A 131 8.90 5.89 -4.79
N TYR A 132 9.53 6.67 -3.91
CA TYR A 132 9.16 6.83 -2.50
C TYR A 132 8.60 8.24 -2.29
N LEU A 133 7.44 8.29 -1.62
CA LEU A 133 6.83 9.52 -1.09
C LEU A 133 6.95 9.49 0.44
N ILE A 134 7.98 10.13 0.97
CA ILE A 134 8.31 10.08 2.40
C ILE A 134 7.78 11.35 3.07
N PHE A 135 6.79 11.20 3.94
CA PHE A 135 6.26 12.29 4.76
C PHE A 135 6.98 12.34 6.11
N ILE A 136 7.49 13.53 6.47
CA ILE A 136 8.24 13.78 7.69
C ILE A 136 7.49 14.85 8.50
N ALA A 137 6.97 14.44 9.65
CA ALA A 137 6.31 15.33 10.60
C ALA A 137 7.30 15.82 11.67
N PRO A 138 7.13 17.04 12.22
CA PRO A 138 7.97 17.60 13.28
C PRO A 138 7.63 16.99 14.66
N LYS A 139 7.71 15.66 14.78
CA LYS A 139 7.30 14.89 15.98
C LYS A 139 8.37 13.87 16.38
N LEU A 140 8.56 13.70 17.69
CA LEU A 140 9.45 12.70 18.27
C LEU A 140 8.63 11.59 18.93
N LEU A 141 8.81 10.34 18.51
CA LEU A 141 7.96 9.20 18.91
C LEU A 141 8.62 8.25 19.94
N GLY A 142 9.88 8.49 20.30
CA GLY A 142 10.63 7.66 21.25
C GLY A 142 11.25 6.41 20.61
N SER A 143 12.12 5.73 21.39
CA SER A 143 13.02 4.68 20.90
C SER A 143 12.35 3.37 20.49
N SER A 144 11.12 3.12 20.96
CA SER A 144 10.33 1.93 20.61
C SER A 144 9.36 2.18 19.45
N ALA A 145 9.41 3.37 18.84
CA ALA A 145 8.63 3.65 17.65
C ALA A 145 8.97 2.67 16.52
N ARG A 146 7.95 2.27 15.76
CA ARG A 146 8.15 1.38 14.61
C ARG A 146 8.96 2.11 13.53
N PRO A 147 9.91 1.43 12.87
CA PRO A 147 10.68 2.03 11.79
C PRO A 147 9.79 2.33 10.57
N LEU A 148 10.32 3.11 9.62
CA LEU A 148 9.67 3.33 8.32
C LEU A 148 9.60 2.04 7.49
N LEU A 149 10.70 1.29 7.43
CA LEU A 149 10.84 0.03 6.70
C LEU A 149 11.54 -1.00 7.59
N GLU A 150 11.04 -2.24 7.61
CA GLU A 150 11.79 -3.37 8.19
C GLU A 150 12.75 -3.92 7.12
N LEU A 151 14.04 -3.61 7.27
CA LEU A 151 15.11 -4.11 6.41
C LEU A 151 16.19 -4.79 7.26
N PRO A 152 16.62 -6.02 6.93
CA PRO A 152 17.66 -6.72 7.66
C PRO A 152 19.05 -6.25 7.19
N LEU A 153 19.37 -4.97 7.43
CA LEU A 153 20.68 -4.39 7.11
C LEU A 153 21.51 -4.32 8.38
N GLU A 154 22.69 -4.94 8.37
CA GLU A 154 23.63 -4.98 9.49
C GLU A 154 24.84 -4.08 9.24
N LYS A 155 25.18 -3.83 7.97
CA LYS A 155 26.39 -3.08 7.58
C LYS A 155 26.03 -1.88 6.73
N MET A 156 26.80 -0.80 6.86
CA MET A 156 26.61 0.41 6.03
C MET A 156 26.76 0.15 4.53
N ALA A 157 27.54 -0.85 4.12
CA ALA A 157 27.68 -1.23 2.72
C ALA A 157 26.37 -1.83 2.13
N GLU A 158 25.44 -2.25 2.96
CA GLU A 158 24.12 -2.78 2.55
C GLU A 158 23.06 -1.67 2.45
N ALA A 159 23.43 -0.43 2.85
CA ALA A 159 22.55 0.72 2.79
C ALA A 159 22.12 0.97 1.35
N ARG A 160 20.82 1.19 1.18
CA ARG A 160 20.21 1.45 -0.12
C ARG A 160 20.16 2.94 -0.35
N ALA A 161 20.95 3.42 -1.31
CA ALA A 161 20.97 4.81 -1.68
C ALA A 161 19.66 5.20 -2.39
N LEU A 162 19.17 6.41 -2.08
CA LEU A 162 18.07 7.03 -2.79
C LEU A 162 18.58 8.32 -3.43
N LYS A 163 18.13 8.57 -4.66
CA LYS A 163 18.23 9.89 -5.27
C LYS A 163 16.99 10.68 -4.91
N ILE A 164 17.16 11.83 -4.26
CA ILE A 164 16.06 12.75 -3.99
C ILE A 164 15.82 13.59 -5.25
N ASP A 165 14.58 13.60 -5.73
CA ASP A 165 14.17 14.41 -6.88
C ASP A 165 13.49 15.72 -6.45
N ASP A 166 12.72 15.72 -5.34
CA ASP A 166 12.02 16.90 -4.83
C ASP A 166 11.87 16.85 -3.30
N ILE A 167 11.86 18.04 -2.66
CA ILE A 167 11.49 18.22 -1.25
C ILE A 167 10.62 19.46 -1.14
N ARG A 168 9.43 19.32 -0.53
CA ARG A 168 8.50 20.45 -0.35
C ARG A 168 7.69 20.36 0.94
N ALA A 169 7.23 21.50 1.43
CA ALA A 169 6.32 21.57 2.56
C ALA A 169 4.89 21.18 2.18
N VAL A 170 4.19 20.51 3.09
CA VAL A 170 2.77 20.16 3.01
C VAL A 170 2.15 20.46 4.37
N GLY A 171 1.59 21.66 4.53
CA GLY A 171 1.22 22.16 5.86
C GLY A 171 2.48 22.29 6.73
N ASP A 172 2.47 21.66 7.89
CA ASP A 172 3.61 21.63 8.84
C ASP A 172 4.57 20.46 8.62
N ASP A 173 4.29 19.58 7.65
CA ASP A 173 5.09 18.40 7.33
C ASP A 173 5.95 18.63 6.08
N TRP A 174 6.96 17.78 5.88
CA TRP A 174 7.78 17.74 4.66
C TRP A 174 7.46 16.48 3.84
N LEU A 175 7.31 16.65 2.53
CA LEU A 175 7.29 15.55 1.56
C LEU A 175 8.63 15.49 0.84
N VAL A 176 9.30 14.34 0.93
CA VAL A 176 10.48 13.99 0.14
C VAL A 176 10.06 13.00 -0.94
N THR A 177 10.29 13.37 -2.21
CA THR A 177 10.12 12.46 -3.36
C THR A 177 11.49 11.94 -3.76
N ALA A 178 11.66 10.62 -3.75
CA ALA A 178 12.95 9.99 -4.01
C ALA A 178 12.81 8.67 -4.76
N ARG A 179 13.85 8.27 -5.50
CA ARG A 179 13.89 6.99 -6.24
C ARG A 179 15.11 6.17 -5.82
N PRO A 180 15.04 4.82 -5.85
CA PRO A 180 16.23 4.00 -5.70
C PRO A 180 17.29 4.34 -6.76
N VAL A 181 18.56 4.20 -6.38
CA VAL A 181 19.73 4.35 -7.28
C VAL A 181 20.12 3.01 -7.88
#